data_AF-A0A381N0A3-F1
#
_entry.id   AF-A0A381N0A3-F1
#
_cell.length_a   1.000
_cell.length_b   1.000
_cell.length_c   1.000
_cell.angle_alpha   90.00
_cell.angle_beta   90.00
_cell.angle_gamma   90.00
#
_symmetry.space_group_name_H-M   'P 1'
#
loop_
_entity.id
_entity.type
_entity.pdbx_description
1 polymer ?
#
loop_
_entity_poly.entity_id
_entity_poly.type
_entity_poly.pdbx_seq_one_letter_code
_entity_poly.pdbx_strand_id
1 'polypeptide(L)' 'MSELAEGTCIPCRGGVPPLKGEELDALQEKLGNGWQIINEHHLEKEYIFADF' A
#
# COMPACT_ATOMS: atom_id res chain seq x y z
N MET A 1 -2.21 -22.73 -18.11
CA MET A 1 -2.57 -21.91 -16.93
C MET A 1 -1.31 -21.83 -16.08
N SER A 2 -0.90 -20.64 -15.65
CA SER A 2 0.38 -20.45 -14.95
C SER A 2 0.29 -20.93 -13.50
N GLU A 3 1.28 -21.71 -13.05
CA GLU A 3 1.43 -22.29 -11.70
C GLU A 3 1.20 -21.29 -10.56
N LEU A 4 1.54 -20.01 -10.75
CA LEU A 4 1.33 -18.94 -9.77
C LEU A 4 -0.16 -18.68 -9.44
N ALA A 5 -1.06 -18.87 -10.41
CA ALA A 5 -2.49 -18.62 -10.22
C ALA A 5 -3.18 -19.69 -9.35
N GLU A 6 -2.56 -20.87 -9.23
CA GLU A 6 -3.05 -21.99 -8.41
C GLU A 6 -2.53 -21.90 -6.96
N GLY A 7 -1.57 -21.00 -6.71
CA GLY A 7 -1.01 -20.74 -5.40
C GLY A 7 -2.03 -20.16 -4.41
N THR A 8 -2.14 -20.77 -3.24
CA THR A 8 -2.97 -20.23 -2.16
C THR A 8 -2.21 -19.13 -1.40
N CYS A 9 -2.62 -17.86 -1.58
CA CYS A 9 -2.11 -16.75 -0.78
C CYS A 9 -2.70 -16.82 0.65
N ILE A 10 -1.95 -17.38 1.60
CA ILE A 10 -2.32 -17.42 3.02
C ILE A 10 -2.38 -16.00 3.64
N PRO A 11 -1.44 -15.07 3.38
CA PRO A 11 -1.51 -13.70 3.93
C PRO A 11 -2.79 -12.96 3.52
N CYS A 12 -3.23 -13.13 2.28
CA CYS A 12 -4.43 -12.50 1.72
C CYS A 12 -5.74 -13.02 2.35
N ARG A 13 -5.69 -14.11 3.13
CA ARG A 13 -6.85 -14.75 3.80
C ARG A 13 -6.87 -14.50 5.30
N GLY A 14 -5.93 -13.73 5.85
CA GLY A 14 -5.77 -13.51 7.29
C GLY A 14 -6.86 -12.66 7.95
N GLY A 15 -7.75 -12.00 7.18
CA GLY A 15 -8.83 -11.19 7.73
C GLY A 15 -8.35 -10.01 8.59
N VAL A 16 -7.09 -9.57 8.41
CA VAL A 16 -6.52 -8.46 9.16
C VAL A 16 -7.26 -7.19 8.75
N PRO A 17 -7.84 -6.45 9.71
CA PRO A 17 -8.53 -5.21 9.40
C PRO A 17 -7.56 -4.21 8.76
N PRO A 18 -8.03 -3.41 7.80
CA PRO A 18 -7.21 -2.34 7.23
C PRO A 18 -6.81 -1.33 8.30
N LEU A 19 -5.62 -0.76 8.14
CA LEU A 19 -5.10 0.31 8.99
C LEU A 19 -5.93 1.59 8.78
N LYS A 20 -6.28 2.32 9.85
CA LYS A 20 -7.13 3.51 9.80
C LYS A 20 -6.79 4.52 10.87
N GLY A 21 -7.22 5.78 10.67
CA GLY A 21 -7.16 6.84 11.68
C GLY A 21 -5.75 7.15 12.16
N GLU A 22 -5.59 7.41 13.47
CA GLU A 22 -4.33 7.93 14.04
C GLU A 22 -3.10 7.06 13.78
N GLU A 23 -3.25 5.72 13.76
CA GLU A 23 -2.12 4.82 13.48
C GLU A 23 -1.68 4.92 12.02
N LEU A 24 -2.64 5.09 11.11
CA LEU A 24 -2.38 5.31 9.69
C LEU A 24 -1.66 6.64 9.46
N ASP A 25 -2.12 7.71 10.11
CA ASP A 25 -1.52 9.04 10.03
C ASP A 25 -0.08 9.04 10.58
N ALA A 26 0.15 8.41 11.72
CA ALA A 26 1.49 8.29 12.33
C ALA A 26 2.49 7.52 11.45
N LEU A 27 2.02 6.56 10.65
CA LEU A 27 2.86 5.88 9.66
C LEU A 27 3.04 6.72 8.38
N GLN A 28 2.03 7.49 7.97
CA GLN A 28 2.12 8.41 6.84
C GLN A 28 3.24 9.43 7.06
N GLU A 29 3.29 10.02 8.25
CA GLU A 29 4.34 10.97 8.62
C GLU A 29 5.74 10.37 8.51
N LYS A 30 5.90 9.09 8.88
CA LYS A 30 7.18 8.37 8.76
C LYS A 30 7.57 8.06 7.32
N LEU A 31 6.60 7.81 6.44
CA LEU A 31 6.84 7.58 5.01
C LEU A 31 7.46 8.81 4.35
N GLY A 32 6.92 10.00 4.63
CA GLY A 32 7.43 11.27 4.14
C GLY A 32 7.58 11.34 2.61
N ASN A 33 8.49 12.19 2.12
CA ASN A 33 8.92 12.24 0.71
C ASN A 33 7.78 12.29 -0.33
N GLY A 34 6.67 12.95 -0.03
CA GLY A 34 5.55 13.15 -0.96
C GLY A 34 4.58 11.99 -1.09
N TRP A 35 4.71 10.92 -0.30
CA TRP A 35 3.71 9.84 -0.28
C TRP A 35 2.35 10.34 0.24
N GLN A 36 1.30 10.06 -0.52
CA GLN A 36 -0.09 10.41 -0.21
C GLN A 36 -0.89 9.14 0.11
N ILE A 37 -1.76 9.23 1.11
CA ILE A 37 -2.79 8.21 1.36
C ILE A 37 -4.07 8.65 0.67
N ILE A 38 -4.55 7.83 -0.25
CA ILE A 38 -5.78 8.10 -1.00
C ILE A 38 -6.92 7.29 -0.39
N ASN A 39 -7.92 8.00 0.16
CA ASN A 39 -9.15 7.46 0.73
C ASN A 39 -8.93 6.34 1.78
N GLU A 40 -7.87 6.44 2.59
CA GLU A 40 -7.44 5.41 3.55
C GLU A 40 -7.29 4.00 2.95
N HIS A 41 -7.02 3.89 1.64
CA HIS A 41 -7.03 2.62 0.94
C HIS A 41 -5.67 2.24 0.33
N HIS A 42 -4.99 3.20 -0.30
CA HIS A 42 -3.72 2.95 -0.99
C HIS A 42 -2.81 4.17 -0.92
N LEU A 43 -1.52 3.92 -1.16
CA LEU A 43 -0.48 4.95 -1.20
C LEU A 43 -0.18 5.34 -2.65
N GLU A 44 -0.04 6.63 -2.88
CA GLU A 44 0.39 7.18 -4.17
C GLU A 44 1.61 8.09 -3.99
N LYS A 45 2.49 8.06 -4.98
CA LYS A 45 3.60 9.01 -5.08
C LYS A 45 3.98 9.21 -6.54
N GLU A 46 4.13 10.47 -6.90
CA GLU A 46 4.62 10.87 -8.21
C GLU A 46 6.15 11.00 -8.17
N TYR A 47 6.80 10.46 -9.21
CA TYR A 47 8.22 10.64 -9.43
C TYR A 47 8.40 11.30 -10.79
N ILE A 48 9.02 12.47 -10.79
CA ILE A 48 9.30 13.24 -11.99
C ILE A 48 10.75 13.00 -12.37
N PHE A 49 10.95 12.48 -13.58
CA PHE A 49 12.26 12.27 -14.18
C PHE A 49 12.42 13.23 -15.36
N ALA A 50 13.66 13.62 -15.65
CA ALA A 50 13.95 14.50 -16.78
C ALA A 50 13.79 13.77 -18.14
N ASP A 51 13.96 12.45 -18.12
CA ASP A 51 13.88 11.54 -19.25
C ASP A 51 13.32 10.17 -18.80
N PHE A 52 13.11 9.27 -19.77
CA PHE A 52 12.59 7.91 -19.56
C PHE A 52 13.73 6.88 -19.48
#